data_AF-A0A8T3VLE6-F1
#
_entry.id   AF-A0A8T3VLE6-F1
#
_cell.length_a   1.000
_cell.length_b   1.000
_cell.length_c   1.000
_cell.angle_alpha   90.00
_cell.angle_beta   90.00
_cell.angle_gamma   90.00
#
_symmetry.space_group_name_H-M   'P 1'
#
loop_
_entity.id
_entity.type
_entity.pdbx_description
1 polymer ?
#
loop_
_entity_poly.entity_id
_entity_poly.type
_entity_poly.pdbx_seq_one_letter_code
_entity_poly.pdbx_strand_id
1 'polypeptide(L)'
;MISIGPILFGFILGLIIGSQIKTGNIDDTSFKASSYVIIIIAGLIMAWQLGEFPFYDQFPLSTGFASALIGILLSKFILARSS
;
A
#
# COMPACT_ATOMS: atom_id res chain seq x y z
N MET A 1 -14.01 -1.04 18.08
CA MET A 1 -13.41 -2.36 17.80
C MET A 1 -12.69 -2.27 16.47
N ILE A 2 -11.43 -2.70 16.38
CA ILE A 2 -10.67 -2.67 15.12
C ILE A 2 -11.33 -3.61 14.10
N SER A 3 -11.65 -3.10 12.92
CA SER A 3 -12.21 -3.88 11.82
C SER A 3 -11.11 -4.65 11.10
N ILE A 4 -10.98 -5.94 11.43
CA ILE A 4 -9.93 -6.81 10.88
C ILE A 4 -10.15 -7.12 9.39
N GLY A 5 -11.40 -7.18 8.94
CA GLY A 5 -11.75 -7.49 7.55
C GLY A 5 -11.07 -6.57 6.52
N PRO A 6 -11.30 -5.24 6.59
CA PRO A 6 -10.63 -4.27 5.73
C PRO A 6 -9.11 -4.38 5.76
N ILE A 7 -8.52 -4.56 6.93
CA ILE A 7 -7.07 -4.69 7.10
C ILE A 7 -6.55 -5.91 6.34
N LEU A 8 -7.15 -7.09 6.57
CA LEU A 8 -6.72 -8.35 5.97
C LEU A 8 -6.88 -8.33 4.44
N PHE A 9 -8.06 -7.92 3.95
CA PHE A 9 -8.33 -7.86 2.52
C PHE A 9 -7.47 -6.83 1.80
N GLY A 10 -7.32 -5.63 2.40
CA GLY A 10 -6.44 -4.61 1.87
C GLY A 10 -5.00 -5.12 1.76
N PHE A 11 -4.48 -5.77 2.80
CA PHE A 11 -3.12 -6.31 2.80
C PHE A 11 -2.90 -7.37 1.72
N ILE A 12 -3.81 -8.34 1.59
CA ILE A 12 -3.72 -9.39 0.56
C ILE A 12 -3.78 -8.79 -0.84
N LEU A 13 -4.73 -7.88 -1.11
CA LEU A 13 -4.81 -7.18 -2.39
C LEU A 13 -3.55 -6.36 -2.67
N GLY A 14 -3.03 -5.67 -1.65
CA GLY A 14 -1.79 -4.93 -1.75
C GLY A 14 -0.61 -5.81 -2.15
N LEU A 15 -0.47 -6.98 -1.53
CA LEU A 15 0.56 -7.95 -1.88
C LEU A 15 0.41 -8.47 -3.33
N ILE A 16 -0.82 -8.77 -3.76
CA ILE A 16 -1.10 -9.21 -5.13
C ILE A 16 -0.73 -8.11 -6.12
N ILE A 17 -1.24 -6.89 -5.94
CA ILE A 17 -0.97 -5.76 -6.84
C ILE A 17 0.53 -5.48 -6.89
N GLY A 18 1.16 -5.35 -5.72
CA GLY A 18 2.57 -5.03 -5.65
C GLY A 18 3.49 -6.14 -6.15
N SER A 19 3.04 -7.41 -6.18
CA SER A 19 3.78 -8.51 -6.84
C SER A 19 3.87 -8.34 -8.36
N GLN A 20 2.90 -7.64 -8.97
CA GLN A 20 2.83 -7.43 -10.41
C GLN A 20 3.62 -6.18 -10.86
N ILE A 21 4.08 -5.35 -9.92
CA ILE A 21 4.86 -4.15 -10.23
C ILE A 21 6.27 -4.59 -10.67
N LYS A 22 6.47 -4.64 -11.99
CA LYS A 22 7.79 -4.94 -12.59
C LYS A 22 8.77 -3.83 -12.22
N THR A 23 9.80 -4.20 -11.46
CA THR A 23 10.93 -3.30 -11.12
C THR A 23 12.10 -3.44 -12.13
N GLY A 24 12.08 -4.49 -12.96
CA GLY A 24 13.15 -4.78 -13.92
C GLY A 24 12.91 -4.16 -15.30
N ASN A 25 13.98 -3.56 -15.84
CA ASN A 25 14.14 -3.03 -17.20
C ASN A 25 13.35 -1.76 -17.56
N ILE A 26 13.27 -0.81 -16.64
CA ILE A 26 13.03 0.59 -16.98
C ILE A 26 14.26 1.35 -16.47
N ASP A 27 15.23 1.58 -17.37
CA ASP A 27 16.46 2.33 -17.06
C ASP A 27 16.19 3.72 -16.44
N ASP A 28 14.96 4.23 -16.57
CA ASP A 28 14.49 5.51 -16.01
C ASP A 28 13.74 5.43 -14.66
N THR A 29 13.35 4.25 -14.15
CA THR A 29 12.66 4.16 -12.85
C THR A 29 13.58 3.60 -11.77
N SER A 30 14.70 4.27 -11.58
CA SER A 30 15.42 4.23 -10.31
C SER A 30 14.51 4.82 -9.23
N PHE A 31 13.64 3.99 -8.64
CA PHE A 31 12.88 4.39 -7.45
C PHE A 31 13.87 4.63 -6.32
N LYS A 32 14.36 5.87 -6.21
CA LYS A 32 15.20 6.33 -5.10
C LYS A 32 14.40 6.19 -3.81
N ALA A 33 15.10 6.01 -2.69
CA ALA A 33 14.50 5.95 -1.35
C ALA A 33 13.54 7.13 -1.10
N SER A 34 13.85 8.32 -1.62
CA SER A 34 13.01 9.52 -1.57
C SER A 34 11.64 9.34 -2.23
N SER A 35 11.55 8.58 -3.32
CA SER A 35 10.28 8.33 -4.02
C SER A 35 9.33 7.49 -3.17
N TYR A 36 9.86 6.54 -2.38
CA TYR A 36 9.04 5.77 -1.44
C TYR A 36 8.46 6.63 -0.32
N VAL A 37 9.23 7.60 0.18
CA VAL A 37 8.74 8.54 1.20
C VAL A 37 7.55 9.34 0.66
N ILE A 38 7.64 9.83 -0.58
CA ILE A 38 6.55 10.57 -1.24
C ILE A 38 5.32 9.68 -1.43
N ILE A 39 5.51 8.43 -1.87
CA ILE A 39 4.42 7.45 -2.03
C ILE A 39 3.72 7.16 -0.70
N ILE A 40 4.47 7.03 0.40
CA ILE A 40 3.90 6.81 1.74
C ILE A 40 3.08 8.04 2.16
N ILE A 41 3.61 9.25 2.00
CA ILE A 41 2.90 10.48 2.37
C ILE A 41 1.61 10.63 1.54
N ALA A 42 1.71 10.47 0.22
CA ALA A 42 0.55 10.55 -0.67
C ALA A 42 -0.49 9.48 -0.32
N GLY A 43 -0.05 8.25 -0.03
CA GLY A 43 -0.93 7.16 0.39
C GLY A 43 -1.63 7.42 1.72
N LEU A 44 -0.95 8.05 2.70
CA LEU A 44 -1.58 8.46 3.97
C LEU A 44 -2.62 9.56 3.77
N ILE A 45 -2.34 10.54 2.90
CA ILE A 45 -3.32 11.59 2.55
C ILE A 45 -4.55 10.96 1.88
N MET A 46 -4.35 10.02 0.96
CA MET A 46 -5.45 9.29 0.33
C MET A 46 -6.25 8.47 1.35
N ALA A 47 -5.58 7.76 2.25
CA ALA A 47 -6.24 7.02 3.32
C ALA A 47 -7.10 7.93 4.21
N TRP A 48 -6.63 9.15 4.47
CA TRP A 48 -7.35 10.14 5.27
C TRP A 48 -8.58 10.67 4.53
N GLN A 49 -8.43 10.99 3.24
CA GLN A 49 -9.53 11.50 2.42
C GLN A 49 -10.61 10.45 2.13
N LEU A 50 -10.22 9.17 2.02
CA LEU A 50 -11.19 8.08 1.88
C LEU A 50 -12.01 7.85 3.15
N GLY A 51 -11.41 8.11 4.33
CA GLY A 51 -12.00 7.72 5.60
C GLY A 51 -12.22 6.21 5.73
N GLU A 52 -12.77 5.77 6.86
CA GLU A 52 -13.09 4.35 7.06
C GLU A 52 -14.42 4.00 6.35
N PHE A 53 -14.38 3.11 5.36
CA PHE A 53 -15.56 2.68 4.60
C PHE A 53 -16.27 1.49 5.26
N PRO A 54 -17.61 1.35 5.25
CA PRO A 54 -18.66 2.37 5.05
C PRO A 54 -19.34 2.83 6.36
N PHE A 55 -19.08 2.18 7.50
CA PHE A 55 -19.76 2.44 8.78
C PHE A 55 -18.83 2.28 10.00
N TYR A 56 -17.53 2.48 9.82
CA TYR A 56 -16.57 2.34 10.91
C TYR A 56 -16.16 3.74 11.39
N ASP A 57 -16.46 4.06 12.65
CA ASP A 57 -16.08 5.36 13.27
C ASP A 57 -14.84 5.21 14.17
N GLN A 58 -14.03 4.19 13.94
CA GLN A 58 -12.98 3.79 14.88
C GLN A 58 -11.65 4.44 14.55
N PHE A 59 -11.40 4.71 13.27
CA PHE A 59 -10.20 5.37 12.81
C PHE A 59 -10.52 6.40 11.71
N PRO A 60 -9.92 7.61 11.76
CA PRO A 60 -10.11 8.62 10.71
C PRO A 60 -9.44 8.25 9.38
N LEU A 61 -8.64 7.19 9.37
CA LEU A 61 -7.90 6.69 8.20
C LEU A 61 -8.55 5.41 7.69
N SER A 62 -8.63 5.28 6.37
CA SER A 62 -9.01 4.04 5.70
C SER A 62 -8.01 2.92 6.04
N THR A 63 -8.38 2.06 6.99
CA THR A 63 -7.54 0.95 7.47
C THR A 63 -7.24 -0.06 6.37
N GLY A 64 -8.19 -0.29 5.46
CA GLY A 64 -8.01 -1.16 4.30
C GLY A 64 -7.11 -0.57 3.21
N PHE A 65 -7.19 0.74 2.95
CA PHE A 65 -6.28 1.38 2.02
C PHE A 65 -4.85 1.44 2.59
N ALA A 66 -4.71 1.78 3.87
CA ALA A 66 -3.42 1.80 4.56
C ALA A 66 -2.76 0.41 4.55
N SER A 67 -3.53 -0.66 4.83
CA SER A 67 -2.99 -2.02 4.78
C SER A 67 -2.63 -2.46 3.36
N ALA A 68 -3.38 -2.02 2.34
CA ALA A 68 -3.03 -2.26 0.94
C ALA A 68 -1.73 -1.56 0.54
N LEU A 69 -1.53 -0.31 0.95
CA LEU A 69 -0.29 0.43 0.73
C LEU A 69 0.91 -0.31 1.35
N ILE A 70 0.75 -0.78 2.59
CA ILE A 70 1.76 -1.58 3.29
C ILE A 70 2.05 -2.88 2.51
N GLY A 71 1.01 -3.58 2.05
CA GLY A 71 1.14 -4.78 1.22
C GLY A 71 1.92 -4.54 -0.08
N ILE A 72 1.65 -3.44 -0.79
CA ILE A 72 2.34 -3.07 -2.04
C ILE A 72 3.83 -2.80 -1.79
N LEU A 73 4.15 -2.11 -0.69
CA LEU A 73 5.54 -1.81 -0.35
C LEU A 73 6.29 -3.08 0.08
N LEU A 74 5.66 -3.94 0.90
CA LEU A 74 6.22 -5.21 1.36
C LEU A 74 6.40 -6.21 0.23
N SER A 75 5.47 -6.31 -0.72
CA SER A 75 5.62 -7.22 -1.85
C SER A 75 6.85 -6.88 -2.67
N LYS A 76 7.25 -5.61 -2.75
CA LYS A 76 8.52 -5.26 -3.38
C LYS A 76 9.70 -5.83 -2.61
N PHE A 77 9.71 -5.81 -1.28
CA PHE A 77 10.81 -6.42 -0.52
C PHE A 77 10.82 -7.96 -0.59
N ILE A 78 9.64 -8.58 -0.61
CA ILE A 78 9.48 -10.05 -0.57
C ILE A 78 9.63 -10.68 -1.97
N LEU A 79 9.09 -10.02 -3.00
CA LEU A 79 8.92 -10.56 -4.36
C LEU A 79 9.72 -9.81 -5.42
N ALA A 80 10.50 -8.77 -5.08
CA ALA A 80 11.50 -8.24 -6.01
C ALA A 80 12.58 -9.29 -6.25
N ARG A 81 12.29 -10.19 -7.18
CA ARG A 81 13.30 -11.02 -7.81
C ARG A 81 14.09 -10.10 -8.72
N SER A 82 15.38 -9.96 -8.44
CA SER A 82 16.37 -9.46 -9.39
C SER A 82 16.18 -10.23 -10.68
N SER A 83 15.61 -9.59 -11.69
CA SER A 83 15.59 -10.09 -13.06
C SER A 83 16.31 -9.09 -13.93
#